data_AF-A0A1Y4TC29-F1
#
_entry.id   AF-A0A1Y4TC29-F1
#
_cell.length_a   1.000
_cell.length_b   1.000
_cell.length_c   1.000
_cell.angle_alpha   90.00
_cell.angle_beta   90.00
_cell.angle_gamma   90.00
#
_symmetry.space_group_name_H-M   'P 1'
#
loop_
_entity.id
_entity.type
_entity.pdbx_description
1 polymer ?
#
loop_
_entity_poly.entity_id
_entity_poly.type
_entity_poly.pdbx_seq_one_letter_code
_entity_poly.pdbx_strand_id
1 'polypeptide(L)'
;MNLDEIFHLEATDPLVATSPLLLGGCILAAILAGWFCARRYANTNDIEKSVRLYLPLGAACCLGFWLAGGLPLLYAVGAFLCGLVVMAWISNYYFYH
;
A
#
# COMPACT_ATOMS: atom_id res chain seq x y z
N MET A 1 10.95 -17.38 26.51
CA MET A 1 11.73 -17.27 25.27
C MET A 1 10.83 -16.56 24.27
N ASN A 2 11.04 -15.25 24.11
CA ASN A 2 10.27 -14.47 23.14
C ASN A 2 10.85 -14.71 21.75
N LEU A 3 10.02 -14.55 20.70
CA LEU A 3 10.45 -14.73 19.31
C LEU A 3 11.72 -13.91 18.99
N ASP A 4 11.87 -12.73 19.59
CA ASP A 4 13.01 -11.82 19.39
C ASP A 4 14.36 -12.47 19.77
N GLU A 5 14.39 -13.24 20.86
CA GLU A 5 15.59 -13.96 21.32
C GLU A 5 15.96 -15.15 20.42
N ILE A 6 14.97 -15.73 19.72
CA ILE A 6 15.16 -16.89 18.83
C ILE A 6 15.75 -16.44 17.49
N PHE A 7 15.34 -15.28 17.01
CA PHE A 7 15.72 -14.75 15.70
C PHE A 7 16.86 -13.72 15.76
N HIS A 8 17.44 -13.47 16.93
CA HIS A 8 18.46 -12.43 17.15
C HIS A 8 18.03 -11.05 16.62
N LEU A 9 16.74 -10.71 16.80
CA LEU A 9 16.20 -9.45 16.31
C LEU A 9 16.54 -8.30 17.26
N GLU A 10 17.07 -7.22 16.71
CA GLU A 10 17.32 -5.97 17.43
C GLU A 10 16.04 -5.13 17.51
N ALA A 11 15.92 -4.27 18.53
CA ALA A 11 14.77 -3.37 18.67
C ALA A 11 14.61 -2.38 17.50
N THR A 12 15.68 -2.18 16.73
CA THR A 12 15.74 -1.36 15.51
C THR A 12 15.27 -2.11 14.27
N ASP A 13 15.13 -3.44 14.34
CA ASP A 13 14.72 -4.23 13.18
C ASP A 13 13.30 -3.81 12.75
N PRO A 14 13.07 -3.62 11.44
CA PRO A 14 11.79 -3.15 10.93
C PRO A 14 10.63 -4.00 11.44
N LEU A 15 10.83 -5.31 11.55
CA LEU A 15 9.82 -6.26 12.00
C LEU A 15 9.40 -6.05 13.46
N VAL A 16 10.33 -5.63 14.33
CA VAL A 16 10.10 -5.40 15.77
C VAL A 16 9.59 -3.98 16.01
N ALA A 17 10.12 -3.00 15.27
CA ALA A 17 9.75 -1.59 15.40
C ALA A 17 8.37 -1.26 14.78
N THR A 18 7.82 -2.13 13.94
CA THR A 18 6.58 -1.85 13.21
C THR A 18 5.34 -2.26 14.00
N SER A 19 4.46 -1.30 14.28
CA SER A 19 3.16 -1.64 14.84
C SER A 19 2.26 -2.34 13.79
N PRO A 20 1.73 -3.53 14.08
CA PRO A 20 0.93 -4.30 13.11
C PRO A 20 -0.37 -3.58 12.72
N LEU A 21 -0.92 -2.76 13.64
CA LEU A 21 -2.10 -1.95 13.38
C LEU A 21 -1.82 -0.87 12.33
N LEU A 22 -0.67 -0.19 12.41
CA LEU A 22 -0.28 0.84 11.45
C LEU A 22 0.02 0.23 10.08
N LEU A 23 0.69 -0.92 10.05
CA LEU A 23 0.92 -1.67 8.81
C LEU A 23 -0.41 -2.07 8.16
N GLY A 24 -1.35 -2.63 8.93
CA GLY A 24 -2.68 -2.96 8.45
C GLY A 24 -3.44 -1.74 7.91
N GLY A 25 -3.36 -0.61 8.60
CA GLY A 25 -3.92 0.66 8.15
C GLY A 25 -3.31 1.16 6.83
N CYS A 26 -1.98 1.01 6.67
CA CYS A 26 -1.27 1.37 5.45
C CYS A 26 -1.73 0.51 4.25
N ILE A 27 -1.83 -0.81 4.45
CA ILE A 27 -2.33 -1.74 3.43
C ILE A 27 -3.77 -1.40 3.05
N LEU A 28 -4.64 -1.17 4.03
CA LEU A 28 -6.04 -0.81 3.77
C LEU A 28 -6.15 0.49 2.97
N ALA A 29 -5.37 1.52 3.35
CA ALA A 29 -5.33 2.79 2.64
C ALA A 29 -4.86 2.62 1.19
N ALA A 30 -3.82 1.82 0.95
CA ALA A 30 -3.32 1.54 -0.40
C ALA A 30 -4.35 0.82 -1.28
N ILE A 31 -5.08 -0.15 -0.71
CA ILE A 31 -6.17 -0.88 -1.38
C ILE A 31 -7.32 0.07 -1.73
N LEU A 32 -7.77 0.90 -0.79
CA LEU A 32 -8.86 1.86 -1.00
C LEU A 32 -8.49 2.90 -2.06
N ALA A 33 -7.25 3.38 -2.04
CA ALA A 33 -6.73 4.28 -3.07
C ALA A 33 -6.74 3.60 -4.45
N GLY A 34 -6.37 2.31 -4.54
CA GLY A 34 -6.36 1.56 -5.79
C GLY A 34 -7.75 1.36 -6.34
N TRP A 35 -8.69 0.98 -5.47
CA TRP A 35 -10.11 0.86 -5.80
C TRP A 35 -10.71 2.20 -6.27
N PHE A 36 -10.40 3.30 -5.57
CA PHE A 36 -10.87 4.63 -5.96
C PHE A 36 -10.36 5.02 -7.36
N CYS A 37 -9.07 4.81 -7.64
CA CYS A 37 -8.47 5.13 -8.93
C CYS A 37 -9.05 4.28 -10.07
N ALA A 38 -9.30 2.99 -9.83
CA ALA A 38 -9.96 2.13 -10.82
C ALA A 38 -11.41 2.58 -11.08
N ARG A 39 -12.19 2.83 -10.02
CA ARG A 39 -13.60 3.23 -10.13
C ARG A 39 -13.78 4.59 -10.79
N ARG A 40 -12.86 5.53 -10.56
CA ARG A 40 -12.89 6.88 -11.14
C ARG A 40 -12.82 6.87 -12.67
N TYR A 41 -12.09 5.92 -13.26
CA TYR A 41 -11.87 5.79 -14.70
C TYR A 41 -12.49 4.53 -15.31
N ALA A 42 -13.41 3.87 -14.58
CA ALA A 42 -14.13 2.69 -15.05
C ALA A 42 -14.93 2.98 -16.34
N ASN A 43 -15.53 4.17 -16.45
CA ASN A 43 -16.35 4.54 -17.61
C ASN A 43 -15.52 4.89 -18.87
N THR A 44 -14.20 5.06 -18.73
CA THR A 44 -13.31 5.46 -19.84
C THR A 44 -12.45 4.32 -20.37
N ASN A 45 -12.50 3.12 -19.78
CA ASN A 45 -11.62 1.99 -20.11
C ASN A 45 -10.12 2.34 -20.15
N ASP A 46 -9.69 3.31 -19.32
CA ASP A 46 -8.36 3.91 -19.41
C ASP A 46 -7.54 3.60 -18.15
N ILE A 47 -6.80 2.48 -18.20
CA ILE A 47 -5.93 2.05 -17.09
C ILE A 47 -4.78 3.04 -16.86
N GLU A 48 -4.31 3.71 -17.92
CA GLU A 48 -3.19 4.64 -17.84
C GLU A 48 -3.57 5.84 -16.97
N LYS A 49 -4.80 6.34 -17.08
CA LYS A 49 -5.31 7.39 -16.21
C LYS A 49 -5.44 6.95 -14.75
N SER A 50 -5.89 5.72 -14.49
CA SER A 50 -5.93 5.17 -13.12
C SER A 50 -4.54 5.10 -12.51
N VAL A 51 -3.54 4.60 -13.25
CA VAL A 51 -2.14 4.53 -12.80
C VAL A 51 -1.57 5.93 -12.55
N ARG A 52 -1.77 6.87 -13.48
CA ARG A 52 -1.28 8.26 -13.36
C ARG A 52 -1.84 8.97 -12.13
N LEU A 53 -3.07 8.65 -11.73
CA LEU A 53 -3.65 9.18 -10.49
C LEU A 53 -3.14 8.43 -9.26
N TYR A 54 -2.96 7.11 -9.36
CA TYR A 54 -2.56 6.27 -8.23
C TYR A 54 -1.12 6.52 -7.79
N LEU A 55 -0.18 6.67 -8.73
CA LEU A 55 1.25 6.88 -8.43
C LEU A 55 1.50 8.06 -7.45
N PRO A 56 1.02 9.29 -7.72
CA PRO A 56 1.24 10.41 -6.80
C PRO A 56 0.49 10.23 -5.48
N LEU A 57 -0.72 9.64 -5.52
CA LEU A 57 -1.55 9.47 -4.33
C LEU A 57 -0.95 8.43 -3.38
N GLY A 58 -0.47 7.31 -3.92
CA GLY A 58 0.19 6.28 -3.14
C GLY A 58 1.60 6.68 -2.68
N ALA A 59 2.34 7.48 -3.46
CA ALA A 59 3.58 8.10 -2.98
C ALA A 59 3.32 9.04 -1.79
N ALA A 60 2.26 9.86 -1.84
CA ALA A 60 1.85 10.70 -0.72
C ALA A 60 1.44 9.87 0.50
N CYS A 61 0.72 8.76 0.32
CA CYS A 61 0.42 7.83 1.40
C CYS A 61 1.70 7.21 1.99
N CYS A 62 2.65 6.76 1.17
CA CYS A 62 3.91 6.20 1.64
C CYS A 62 4.68 7.20 2.51
N LEU A 63 4.81 8.44 2.03
CA LEU A 63 5.46 9.52 2.78
C LEU A 63 4.69 9.86 4.07
N GLY A 64 3.36 9.88 4.03
CA GLY A 64 2.53 10.10 5.21
C GLY A 64 2.73 9.05 6.29
N PHE A 65 2.67 7.77 5.93
CA PHE A 65 2.88 6.66 6.88
C PHE A 65 4.32 6.59 7.40
N TRP A 66 5.30 6.93 6.56
CA TRP A 66 6.70 6.99 6.95
C TRP A 66 6.97 8.16 7.91
N LEU A 67 6.59 9.39 7.54
CA LEU A 67 6.89 10.60 8.31
C LEU A 67 6.02 10.72 9.58
N ALA A 68 4.73 10.43 9.49
CA ALA A 68 3.80 10.64 10.60
C ALA A 68 3.64 9.40 11.48
N GLY A 69 3.79 8.20 10.91
CA GLY A 69 3.60 6.94 11.62
C GLY A 69 4.90 6.24 12.02
N GLY A 70 6.06 6.68 11.50
CA GLY A 70 7.33 5.98 11.70
C GLY A 70 7.39 4.61 11.02
N LEU A 71 6.48 4.32 10.08
CA LEU A 71 6.44 3.04 9.39
C LEU A 71 7.69 2.91 8.50
N PRO A 72 8.48 1.82 8.62
CA PRO A 72 9.61 1.59 7.73
C PRO A 72 9.20 1.70 6.26
N LEU A 73 9.98 2.45 5.48
CA LEU A 73 9.65 2.80 4.11
C LEU A 73 9.48 1.55 3.22
N LEU A 74 10.21 0.47 3.52
CA LEU A 74 10.06 -0.84 2.89
C LEU A 74 8.61 -1.36 2.98
N TYR A 75 7.99 -1.29 4.16
CA TYR A 75 6.62 -1.77 4.34
C TYR A 75 5.59 -0.84 3.72
N ALA A 76 5.83 0.48 3.77
CA ALA A 76 4.99 1.46 3.09
C ALA A 76 4.95 1.22 1.57
N VAL A 77 6.12 0.99 0.96
CA VAL A 77 6.24 0.68 -0.47
C VAL A 77 5.60 -0.68 -0.79
N GLY A 78 5.79 -1.69 0.06
CA GLY A 78 5.11 -2.97 -0.09
C GLY A 78 3.58 -2.85 -0.10
N ALA A 79 3.01 -2.07 0.83
CA ALA A 79 1.58 -1.79 0.88
C ALA A 79 1.09 -1.07 -0.40
N PHE A 80 1.85 -0.11 -0.90
CA PHE A 80 1.57 0.58 -2.16
C PHE A 80 1.54 -0.36 -3.37
N LEU A 81 2.47 -1.33 -3.45
CA LEU A 81 2.46 -2.36 -4.50
C LEU A 81 1.19 -3.22 -4.42
N CYS A 82 0.73 -3.58 -3.22
CA CYS A 82 -0.53 -4.30 -3.06
C CYS A 82 -1.73 -3.51 -3.61
N GLY A 83 -1.79 -2.20 -3.36
CA GLY A 83 -2.84 -1.35 -3.90
C GLY A 83 -2.77 -1.17 -5.43
N LEU A 84 -1.55 -1.12 -6.01
CA LEU A 84 -1.36 -1.18 -7.47
C LEU A 84 -1.94 -2.47 -8.06
N VAL A 85 -1.68 -3.62 -7.44
CA VAL A 85 -2.20 -4.93 -7.90
C VAL A 85 -3.72 -4.96 -7.82
N VAL A 86 -4.30 -4.49 -6.71
CA VAL A 86 -5.77 -4.41 -6.57
C VAL A 86 -6.38 -3.51 -7.63
N MET A 87 -5.79 -2.34 -7.88
CA MET A 87 -6.24 -1.45 -8.95
C MET A 87 -6.21 -2.15 -10.31
N ALA A 88 -5.09 -2.80 -10.66
CA ALA A 88 -4.96 -3.53 -11.92
C ALA A 88 -6.00 -4.65 -12.05
N TRP A 89 -6.27 -5.38 -10.96
CA TRP A 89 -7.26 -6.45 -10.95
C TRP A 89 -8.70 -5.92 -11.13
N ILE A 90 -9.07 -4.86 -10.43
CA ILE A 90 -10.38 -4.22 -10.56
C ILE A 90 -10.56 -3.62 -11.96
N SER A 91 -9.53 -2.94 -12.46
CA SER A 91 -9.50 -2.40 -13.82
C SER A 91 -9.70 -3.52 -14.85
N ASN A 92 -9.04 -4.68 -14.68
CA ASN A 92 -9.24 -5.83 -15.55
C ASN A 92 -10.69 -6.33 -15.52
N TYR A 93 -11.34 -6.38 -14.35
CA TYR A 93 -12.76 -6.74 -14.28
C TYR A 93 -13.63 -5.76 -15.08
N TYR A 94 -13.50 -4.45 -14.86
CA TYR A 94 -14.34 -3.44 -15.53
C TYR A 94 -14.08 -3.30 -17.05
N PHE A 95 -12.88 -3.64 -17.52
CA PHE A 95 -12.50 -3.43 -18.92
C PHE A 95 -12.82 -4.63 -19.80
N TYR A 96 -12.92 -5.82 -19.21
CA TYR A 96 -13.14 -7.07 -19.92
C TYR A 96 -14.48 -7.73 -19.61
N HIS A 97 -15.26 -7.25 -18.64
CA HIS A 97 -16.63 -7.70 -18.31
C HIS A 97 -17.55 -6.49 -18.17
#